data_AF-A0A800F0E5-F1
#
_entry.id   AF-A0A800F0E5-F1
#
_cell.length_a   1.000
_cell.length_b   1.000
_cell.length_c   1.000
_cell.angle_alpha   90.00
_cell.angle_beta   90.00
_cell.angle_gamma   90.00
#
_symmetry.space_group_name_H-M   'P 1'
#
loop_
_entity.id
_entity.type
_entity.pdbx_description
1 polymer ?
#
loop_
_entity_poly.entity_id
_entity_poly.type
_entity_poly.pdbx_seq_one_letter_code
_entity_poly.pdbx_strand_id
1 'polypeptide(L)'
;MANGVVPVFTWDTFNDYHNPLEEDVHYLHARHPREAKEKIAATSKEKWQEMSDNCIEWFDKNCSIEGSFKTTMEIITQNNG
;
A
#
# COMPACT_ATOMS: atom_id res chain seq x y z
N MET A 1 -1.67 6.29 0.60
CA MET A 1 -2.61 5.44 1.36
C MET A 1 -3.84 6.23 1.79
N ALA A 2 -3.91 6.79 3.02
CA ALA A 2 -5.13 7.40 3.59
C ALA A 2 -5.90 8.39 2.69
N ASN A 3 -5.20 9.24 1.94
CA ASN A 3 -5.81 10.27 1.08
C ASN A 3 -5.90 9.85 -0.41
N GLY A 4 -5.78 8.56 -0.74
CA GLY A 4 -5.77 8.08 -2.14
C GLY A 4 -4.47 8.36 -2.91
N VAL A 5 -3.41 8.79 -2.22
CA VAL A 5 -2.09 8.96 -2.89
C VAL A 5 -1.46 7.59 -3.15
N VAL A 6 -0.99 7.37 -4.37
CA VAL A 6 -0.19 6.20 -4.79
C VAL A 6 1.29 6.49 -4.50
N PRO A 7 1.92 5.79 -3.53
CA PRO A 7 3.33 5.99 -3.23
C PRO A 7 4.23 5.44 -4.34
N VAL A 8 5.40 6.07 -4.51
CA VAL A 8 6.50 5.53 -5.31
C VAL A 8 7.71 5.39 -4.40
N PHE A 9 8.12 4.16 -4.13
CA PHE A 9 9.21 3.85 -3.22
C PHE A 9 10.52 3.63 -3.98
N THR A 10 11.63 4.06 -3.40
CA THR A 10 12.97 3.83 -3.94
C THR A 10 13.91 3.11 -2.99
N TRP A 11 13.39 2.56 -1.91
CA TRP A 11 14.10 1.78 -0.91
C TRP A 11 13.32 0.50 -0.65
N ASP A 12 13.98 -0.56 -0.18
CA ASP A 12 13.37 -1.90 -0.10
C ASP A 12 12.70 -2.19 1.25
N THR A 13 12.94 -1.39 2.29
CA THR A 13 12.54 -1.69 3.68
C THR A 13 11.35 -0.85 4.18
N PHE A 14 10.26 -0.78 3.41
CA PHE A 14 9.05 -0.02 3.79
C PHE A 14 7.81 -0.87 4.08
N ASN A 15 7.89 -2.19 3.88
CA ASN A 15 6.70 -3.05 3.73
C ASN A 15 6.64 -4.21 4.72
N ASP A 16 6.96 -3.95 5.98
CA ASP A 16 6.97 -4.92 7.09
C ASP A 16 5.65 -4.97 7.88
N TYR A 17 4.57 -4.41 7.32
CA TYR A 17 3.23 -4.52 7.89
C TYR A 17 2.74 -5.96 7.94
N HIS A 18 1.91 -6.29 8.94
CA HIS A 18 1.31 -7.63 9.04
C HIS A 18 0.53 -8.02 7.76
N ASN A 19 -0.25 -7.08 7.23
CA ASN A 19 -0.83 -7.18 5.90
C ASN A 19 0.02 -6.31 4.96
N PRO A 20 1.00 -6.88 4.24
CA PRO A 20 1.91 -6.09 3.42
C PRO A 20 1.18 -5.42 2.25
N LEU A 21 1.74 -4.31 1.78
CA LEU A 21 1.39 -3.69 0.51
C LEU A 21 1.88 -4.56 -0.66
N GLU A 22 1.32 -4.34 -1.83
CA GLU A 22 1.64 -5.08 -3.06
C GLU A 22 2.04 -4.11 -4.18
N GLU A 23 3.15 -4.39 -4.87
CA GLU A 23 3.60 -3.60 -6.04
C GLU A 23 2.54 -3.68 -7.15
N ASP A 24 2.32 -2.57 -7.86
CA ASP A 24 1.29 -2.38 -8.89
C ASP A 24 -0.16 -2.52 -8.42
N VAL A 25 -0.40 -2.77 -7.13
CA VAL A 25 -1.73 -2.76 -6.49
C VAL A 25 -1.85 -1.55 -5.58
N HIS A 26 -0.84 -1.29 -4.76
CA HIS A 26 -0.83 -0.23 -3.75
C HIS A 26 0.26 0.81 -3.99
N TYR A 27 1.38 0.43 -4.61
CA TYR A 27 2.52 1.32 -4.82
C TYR A 27 3.29 0.96 -6.10
N LEU A 28 4.16 1.86 -6.53
CA LEU A 28 5.20 1.58 -7.53
C LEU A 28 6.56 1.52 -6.86
N HIS A 29 7.41 0.56 -7.23
CA HIS A 29 8.81 0.56 -6.80
C HIS A 29 9.72 1.06 -7.92
N ALA A 30 10.76 1.84 -7.61
CA ALA A 30 11.74 2.27 -8.59
C ALA A 30 13.13 2.38 -7.95
N ARG A 31 14.18 1.83 -8.56
CA ARG A 31 15.53 1.84 -7.99
C ARG A 31 16.20 3.21 -8.03
N HIS A 32 15.72 4.12 -8.87
CA HIS A 32 16.26 5.46 -9.02
C HIS A 32 15.23 6.44 -9.62
N PRO A 33 15.42 7.77 -9.47
CA PRO A 33 14.42 8.76 -9.90
C PRO A 33 14.01 8.71 -11.37
N ARG A 34 14.88 8.25 -12.28
CA ARG A 34 14.56 8.11 -13.71
C ARG A 34 13.49 7.03 -13.93
N GLU A 35 13.67 5.87 -13.33
CA GLU A 35 12.71 4.74 -13.39
C GLU A 35 11.38 5.13 -12.76
N ALA A 36 11.38 5.90 -11.67
CA ALA A 36 10.16 6.41 -11.06
C ALA A 36 9.35 7.23 -12.09
N LYS A 37 10.01 8.14 -12.82
CA LYS A 37 9.35 8.93 -13.88
C LYS A 37 8.83 8.07 -15.03
N GLU A 38 9.61 7.08 -15.45
CA GLU A 38 9.21 6.14 -16.51
C GLU A 38 7.98 5.32 -16.10
N LYS A 39 7.97 4.76 -14.88
CA LYS A 39 6.83 4.01 -14.36
C LYS A 39 5.58 4.89 -14.20
N ILE A 40 5.71 6.09 -13.63
CA ILE A 40 4.58 7.04 -13.51
C ILE A 40 3.98 7.37 -14.89
N ALA A 41 4.84 7.61 -15.90
CA ALA A 41 4.37 7.93 -17.25
C ALA A 41 3.74 6.72 -17.98
N ALA A 42 4.16 5.49 -17.65
CA ALA A 42 3.62 4.26 -18.21
C ALA A 42 2.30 3.82 -17.56
N THR A 43 2.04 4.23 -16.32
CA THR A 43 0.80 3.91 -15.62
C THR A 43 -0.37 4.74 -16.17
N SER A 44 -1.42 4.06 -16.65
CA SER A 44 -2.62 4.74 -17.12
C SER A 44 -3.36 5.43 -15.98
N LYS A 45 -4.21 6.42 -16.32
CA LYS A 45 -5.05 7.10 -15.33
C LYS A 45 -6.00 6.13 -14.63
N GLU A 46 -6.56 5.17 -15.36
CA GLU A 46 -7.49 4.17 -14.85
C GLU A 46 -6.77 3.26 -13.84
N LYS A 47 -5.57 2.80 -14.18
CA LYS A 47 -4.77 2.00 -13.25
C LYS A 47 -4.34 2.80 -12.03
N TRP A 48 -3.99 4.07 -12.20
CA TRP A 48 -3.64 4.95 -11.10
C TRP A 48 -4.82 5.15 -10.14
N GLN A 49 -6.04 5.30 -10.67
CA GLN A 49 -7.24 5.40 -9.86
C GLN A 49 -7.50 4.10 -9.09
N GLU A 50 -7.39 2.95 -9.74
CA GLU A 50 -7.52 1.64 -9.10
C GLU A 50 -6.51 1.51 -7.93
N MET A 51 -5.25 1.87 -8.15
CA MET A 51 -4.22 1.84 -7.10
C MET A 51 -4.52 2.83 -5.96
N SER A 52 -5.07 4.01 -6.28
CA SER A 52 -5.52 5.00 -5.29
C SER A 52 -6.66 4.46 -4.42
N ASP A 53 -7.61 3.75 -5.02
CA ASP A 53 -8.75 3.20 -4.29
C ASP A 53 -8.29 2.04 -3.39
N ASN A 54 -7.46 1.13 -3.90
CA ASN A 54 -6.82 0.08 -3.12
C ASN A 54 -5.98 0.66 -1.95
N CYS A 55 -5.32 1.80 -2.18
CA CYS A 55 -4.57 2.51 -1.14
C CYS A 55 -5.45 2.96 0.05
N ILE A 56 -6.68 3.40 -0.24
CA ILE A 56 -7.64 3.84 0.78
C ILE A 56 -8.18 2.61 1.52
N GLU A 57 -8.61 1.59 0.80
CA GLU A 57 -9.12 0.34 1.40
C GLU A 57 -8.10 -0.33 2.32
N TRP A 58 -6.84 -0.41 1.88
CA TRP A 58 -5.77 -0.95 2.69
C TRP A 58 -5.54 -0.10 3.95
N PHE A 59 -5.58 1.23 3.84
CA PHE A 59 -5.44 2.11 5.01
C PHE A 59 -6.60 1.92 5.98
N ASP A 60 -7.83 1.85 5.47
CA ASP A 60 -9.02 1.69 6.30
C ASP A 60 -9.00 0.37 7.07
N LYS A 61 -8.51 -0.71 6.44
CA LYS A 61 -8.36 -2.02 7.10
C LYS A 61 -7.23 -2.04 8.12
N ASN A 62 -6.07 -1.44 7.82
CA ASN A 62 -4.85 -1.70 8.58
C ASN A 62 -4.42 -0.56 9.51
N CYS A 63 -4.82 0.67 9.23
CA CYS A 63 -4.27 1.87 9.86
C CYS A 63 -5.31 2.84 10.42
N SER A 64 -6.58 2.78 9.98
CA SER A 64 -7.65 3.54 10.62
C SER A 64 -7.80 3.14 12.10
N ILE A 65 -8.47 3.98 12.90
CA ILE A 65 -8.68 3.69 14.33
C ILE A 65 -9.36 2.34 14.52
N GLU A 66 -10.43 2.08 13.76
CA GLU A 66 -11.17 0.83 13.85
C GLU A 66 -10.43 -0.32 13.18
N GLY A 67 -9.84 -0.11 12.00
CA GLY A 67 -9.13 -1.13 11.26
C GLY A 67 -7.88 -1.63 11.98
N SER A 68 -7.05 -0.74 12.51
CA SER A 68 -5.86 -1.11 13.27
C SER A 68 -6.19 -1.93 14.52
N PHE A 69 -7.27 -1.58 15.23
CA PHE A 69 -7.75 -2.35 16.38
C PHE A 69 -8.20 -3.75 15.95
N LYS A 70 -9.05 -3.86 14.92
CA LYS A 70 -9.52 -5.15 14.40
C LYS A 70 -8.37 -6.03 13.91
N THR A 71 -7.45 -5.46 13.13
CA THR A 71 -6.25 -6.15 12.64
C THR A 71 -5.40 -6.67 13.81
N THR A 72 -5.22 -5.87 14.86
CA THR A 72 -4.51 -6.32 16.08
C THR A 72 -5.20 -7.51 16.74
N MET A 73 -6.54 -7.46 16.86
CA MET A 73 -7.32 -8.56 17.44
C MET A 73 -7.24 -9.84 16.58
N GLU A 74 -7.25 -9.70 15.24
CA GLU A 74 -7.07 -10.81 14.30
C GLU A 74 -5.71 -11.48 14.50
N ILE A 75 -4.62 -10.69 14.55
CA ILE A 75 -3.25 -11.17 14.79
C ILE A 75 -3.16 -11.96 16.10
N ILE A 76 -3.69 -11.40 17.19
CA ILE A 76 -3.66 -12.05 18.51
C ILE A 76 -4.45 -13.37 18.49
N THR A 77 -5.60 -13.39 17.82
CA THR A 77 -6.47 -14.58 17.77
C THR A 77 -5.83 -15.71 16.94
N GLN A 78 -5.19 -15.37 15.83
CA GLN A 78 -4.48 -16.35 14.98
C GLN A 78 -3.25 -16.95 15.67
N ASN A 79 -2.53 -16.17 16.47
CA ASN A 79 -1.33 -16.62 17.19
C ASN A 79 -1.63 -17.46 18.45
N ASN A 80 -2.89 -17.50 18.89
CA ASN A 80 -3.34 -18.26 20.05
C ASN A 80 -4.07 -19.56 19.66
N GLY A 81 -4.06 -19.93 18.38
CA GLY A 81 -4.69 -21.14 17.83
C GLY A 81 -3.72 -22.27 17.52
#